data_AF-A0A2H6EGW8-F1
#
_entry.id   AF-A0A2H6EGW8-F1
#
_cell.length_a   1.000
_cell.length_b   1.000
_cell.length_c   1.000
_cell.angle_alpha   90.00
_cell.angle_beta   90.00
_cell.angle_gamma   90.00
#
_symmetry.space_group_name_H-M   'P 1'
#
loop_
_entity.id
_entity.type
_entity.pdbx_description
1 polymer ?
#
loop_
_entity_poly.entity_id
_entity_poly.type
_entity_poly.pdbx_seq_one_letter_code
_entity_poly.pdbx_strand_id
1 'polypeptide(L)'
;MKKQVKQWLKYAEVDLLSAEKLLYDENLIQSVTFHSHQTVEKSFKALLENKNIRIPKTHDLERLYGLILKERIKLKLDEDILAQINDVYVDSRYPGDAGLIPQGIPSMEKAKEFFEAAKDVYKKVLNLVSG
;
A
#
# COMPACT_ATOMS: atom_id res chain seq x y z
N MET A 1 4.61 18.00 12.19
CA MET A 1 3.87 16.73 11.97
C MET A 1 3.28 16.19 13.28
N LYS A 2 1.97 15.85 13.31
CA LYS A 2 1.27 15.32 14.50
C LYS A 2 1.81 13.94 14.91
N LYS A 3 1.66 13.57 16.20
CA LYS A 3 2.08 12.26 16.72
C LYS A 3 1.47 11.08 15.97
N GLN A 4 0.16 11.13 15.67
CA GLN A 4 -0.54 10.06 14.96
C GLN A 4 -0.05 9.88 13.52
N VAL A 5 0.24 10.97 12.81
CA VAL A 5 0.82 10.92 11.45
C VAL A 5 2.19 10.22 11.48
N LYS A 6 3.06 10.59 12.43
CA LYS A 6 4.37 9.93 12.61
C LYS A 6 4.22 8.44 12.90
N GLN A 7 3.21 8.06 13.69
CA GLN A 7 2.96 6.66 14.02
C GLN A 7 2.52 5.85 12.80
N TRP A 8 1.64 6.39 11.96
CA TRP A 8 1.25 5.76 10.70
C TRP A 8 2.43 5.58 9.75
N LEU A 9 3.25 6.62 9.57
CA LEU A 9 4.46 6.54 8.73
C LEU A 9 5.45 5.51 9.25
N LYS A 10 5.65 5.44 10.57
CA LYS A 10 6.51 4.43 11.19
C LYS A 10 6.01 3.01 10.90
N TYR A 11 4.70 2.78 10.94
CA TYR A 11 4.15 1.48 10.56
C TYR A 11 4.35 1.19 9.07
N ALA A 12 4.08 2.17 8.19
CA ALA A 12 4.32 2.02 6.75
C ALA A 12 5.80 1.71 6.44
N GLU A 13 6.73 2.36 7.13
CA GLU A 13 8.17 2.13 6.98
C GLU A 13 8.56 0.70 7.39
N VAL A 14 8.00 0.18 8.49
CA VAL A 14 8.24 -1.19 8.93
C VAL A 14 7.75 -2.20 7.89
N ASP A 15 6.58 -1.98 7.29
CA ASP A 15 6.08 -2.84 6.21
C ASP A 15 6.98 -2.75 4.97
N LEU A 16 7.38 -1.54 4.57
CA LEU A 16 8.24 -1.34 3.40
C LEU A 16 9.58 -2.06 3.56
N LEU A 17 10.21 -1.93 4.73
CA LEU A 17 11.46 -2.63 5.07
C LEU A 17 11.27 -4.15 5.12
N SER A 18 10.09 -4.62 5.53
CA SER A 18 9.76 -6.05 5.52
C SER A 18 9.65 -6.56 4.08
N ALA A 19 8.92 -5.86 3.21
CA ALA A 19 8.82 -6.20 1.79
C ALA A 19 10.20 -6.22 1.11
N GLU A 20 11.06 -5.22 1.38
CA GLU A 20 12.41 -5.13 0.81
C GLU A 20 13.27 -6.34 1.17
N LYS A 21 13.24 -6.79 2.42
CA LYS A 21 14.01 -7.94 2.89
C LYS A 21 13.56 -9.27 2.29
N LEU A 22 12.29 -9.36 1.91
CA LEU A 22 11.67 -10.59 1.39
C LEU A 22 11.65 -10.64 -0.15
N LEU A 23 11.98 -9.53 -0.82
CA LEU A 23 11.77 -9.28 -2.25
C LEU A 23 12.35 -10.33 -3.20
N TYR A 24 13.42 -11.01 -2.79
CA TYR A 24 14.17 -11.94 -3.61
C TYR A 24 13.94 -13.42 -3.25
N ASP A 25 13.05 -13.71 -2.30
CA ASP A 25 12.65 -15.08 -1.97
C ASP A 25 11.32 -15.41 -2.65
N GLU A 26 11.37 -16.34 -3.62
CA GLU A 26 10.19 -16.80 -4.37
C GLU A 26 9.10 -17.38 -3.47
N ASN A 27 9.49 -17.98 -2.33
CA ASN A 27 8.53 -18.57 -1.39
C ASN A 27 7.81 -17.50 -0.55
N LEU A 28 8.28 -16.25 -0.60
CA LEU A 28 7.77 -15.15 0.23
C LEU A 28 7.07 -14.06 -0.60
N ILE A 29 6.79 -14.32 -1.88
CA ILE A 29 6.13 -13.37 -2.78
C ILE A 29 4.80 -12.84 -2.22
N GLN A 30 3.99 -13.72 -1.63
CA GLN A 30 2.74 -13.31 -0.97
C GLN A 30 3.00 -12.31 0.16
N SER A 31 4.06 -12.52 0.95
CA SER A 31 4.44 -11.61 2.04
C SER A 31 4.94 -10.27 1.52
N VAL A 32 5.71 -10.26 0.42
CA VAL A 32 6.13 -9.03 -0.27
C VAL A 32 4.91 -8.21 -0.71
N THR A 33 3.92 -8.88 -1.30
CA THR A 33 2.70 -8.21 -1.79
C THR A 33 1.84 -7.70 -0.63
N PHE A 34 1.68 -8.50 0.43
CA PHE A 34 1.00 -8.09 1.66
C PHE A 34 1.61 -6.84 2.27
N HIS A 35 2.94 -6.82 2.45
CA HIS A 35 3.63 -5.68 3.02
C HIS A 35 3.64 -4.46 2.08
N SER A 36 3.66 -4.66 0.76
CA SER A 36 3.50 -3.57 -0.21
C SER A 36 2.13 -2.91 -0.10
N HIS A 37 1.05 -3.71 -0.01
CA HIS A 37 -0.31 -3.22 0.24
C HIS A 37 -0.39 -2.43 1.56
N GLN A 38 0.12 -3.01 2.65
CA GLN A 38 0.11 -2.36 3.96
C GLN A 38 0.88 -1.04 3.99
N THR A 39 2.01 -0.97 3.28
CA THR A 39 2.78 0.27 3.12
C THR A 39 1.94 1.37 2.49
N VAL A 40 1.22 1.06 1.41
CA VAL A 40 0.33 2.01 0.72
C VAL A 40 -0.82 2.43 1.63
N GLU A 41 -1.51 1.47 2.26
CA GLU A 41 -2.64 1.71 3.16
C GLU A 41 -2.26 2.67 4.30
N LYS A 42 -1.17 2.37 5.00
CA LYS A 42 -0.69 3.15 6.15
C LYS A 42 -0.16 4.52 5.73
N SER A 43 0.43 4.62 4.54
CA SER A 43 0.83 5.92 3.96
C SER A 43 -0.40 6.79 3.67
N PHE A 44 -1.44 6.25 3.03
CA PHE A 44 -2.69 6.98 2.80
C PHE A 44 -3.35 7.42 4.11
N LYS A 45 -3.39 6.54 5.12
CA LYS A 45 -3.90 6.88 6.45
C LYS A 45 -3.10 7.99 7.12
N ALA A 46 -1.77 8.00 6.98
CA ALA A 46 -0.94 9.11 7.46
C ALA A 46 -1.30 10.45 6.79
N LEU A 47 -1.52 10.43 5.47
CA LEU A 47 -1.89 11.62 4.70
C LEU A 47 -3.27 12.16 5.10
N LEU A 48 -4.26 11.27 5.24
CA LEU A 48 -5.62 11.61 5.68
C LEU A 48 -5.61 12.19 7.10
N GLU A 49 -4.87 11.58 8.03
CA GLU A 49 -4.68 12.07 9.39
C GLU A 49 -4.05 13.47 9.42
N ASN A 50 -3.07 13.71 8.54
CA ASN A 50 -2.41 15.01 8.43
C ASN A 50 -3.41 16.12 8.05
N LYS A 51 -4.40 15.77 7.21
CA LYS A 51 -5.46 16.68 6.77
C LYS A 51 -6.70 16.70 7.68
N ASN A 52 -6.67 16.04 8.84
CA ASN A 52 -7.81 15.89 9.75
C ASN A 52 -9.05 15.22 9.12
N ILE A 53 -8.84 14.36 8.12
CA ILE A 53 -9.92 13.62 7.48
C ILE A 53 -10.20 12.35 8.29
N ARG A 54 -11.47 12.06 8.56
CA ARG A 54 -11.87 10.85 9.26
C ARG A 54 -11.47 9.61 8.44
N ILE A 55 -10.62 8.78 9.02
CA ILE A 55 -10.14 7.55 8.40
C ILE A 55 -11.19 6.44 8.58
N PRO A 56 -11.74 5.85 7.50
CA PRO A 56 -12.61 4.68 7.62
C PRO A 56 -11.82 3.46 8.09
N LYS A 57 -12.47 2.55 8.83
CA LYS A 57 -11.92 1.23 9.17
C LYS A 57 -12.04 0.32 7.94
N THR A 58 -11.12 0.48 6.99
CA THR A 58 -11.04 -0.31 5.76
C THR A 58 -9.58 -0.61 5.39
N HIS A 59 -9.39 -1.64 4.57
CA HIS A 59 -8.13 -2.02 3.91
C HIS A 59 -8.15 -1.75 2.40
N ASP A 60 -9.28 -1.24 1.89
CA ASP A 60 -9.48 -0.91 0.49
C ASP A 60 -8.67 0.34 0.11
N LEU A 61 -7.65 0.14 -0.73
CA LEU A 61 -6.74 1.20 -1.17
C LEU A 61 -7.43 2.22 -2.07
N GLU A 62 -8.32 1.78 -2.96
CA GLU A 62 -9.05 2.64 -3.89
C GLU A 62 -9.99 3.56 -3.14
N ARG A 63 -10.70 3.02 -2.13
CA ARG A 63 -11.54 3.85 -1.25
C ARG A 63 -10.74 4.90 -0.50
N LEU A 64 -9.56 4.55 0.01
CA LEU A 64 -8.68 5.51 0.71
C LEU A 64 -8.14 6.57 -0.26
N TYR A 65 -7.76 6.18 -1.47
CA TYR A 65 -7.28 7.10 -2.50
C TYR A 65 -8.38 8.05 -2.99
N GLY A 66 -9.62 7.56 -3.14
CA GLY A 66 -10.78 8.40 -3.47
C GLY A 66 -11.03 9.51 -2.43
N LEU A 67 -10.78 9.24 -1.15
CA LEU A 67 -10.84 10.28 -0.11
C LEU A 67 -9.73 11.33 -0.27
N ILE A 68 -8.52 10.90 -0.65
CA ILE A 68 -7.39 11.81 -0.92
C ILE A 68 -7.70 12.73 -2.11
N LEU A 69 -8.24 12.17 -3.20
CA LEU A 69 -8.61 12.92 -4.41
C LEU A 69 -9.73 13.93 -4.14
N LYS A 70 -10.75 13.55 -3.36
CA LYS A 70 -11.85 14.44 -2.97
C LYS A 70 -11.37 15.71 -2.29
N GLU A 71 -10.29 15.61 -1.53
CA GLU A 71 -9.68 16.71 -0.77
C GLU A 71 -8.65 17.50 -1.59
N ARG A 72 -8.60 17.26 -2.91
CA ARG A 72 -7.72 17.93 -3.89
C ARG A 72 -6.23 17.84 -3.52
N ILE A 73 -5.84 16.79 -2.79
CA ILE A 73 -4.45 16.55 -2.44
C ILE A 73 -3.75 16.01 -3.70
N LYS A 74 -2.70 16.69 -4.14
CA LYS A 74 -1.94 16.30 -5.33
C LYS A 74 -1.01 15.13 -5.01
N LEU A 75 -1.56 13.92 -4.99
CA LEU A 75 -0.81 12.68 -4.97
C LEU A 75 -1.03 11.98 -6.32
N LYS A 76 0.01 11.93 -7.16
CA LYS A 76 -0.04 11.21 -8.44
C LYS A 76 0.51 9.81 -8.25
N LEU A 77 -0.23 8.80 -8.68
CA LEU A 77 0.17 7.40 -8.70
C LEU A 77 -0.48 6.71 -9.90
N ASP A 78 -0.05 5.49 -10.18
CA ASP A 78 -0.66 4.61 -11.18
C ASP A 78 -1.87 3.89 -10.55
N GLU A 79 -3.08 4.23 -11.00
CA GLU A 79 -4.33 3.70 -10.45
C GLU A 79 -4.55 2.23 -10.82
N ASP A 80 -4.02 1.79 -11.98
CA ASP A 80 -4.12 0.39 -12.41
C ASP A 80 -3.22 -0.49 -11.53
N ILE A 81 -2.02 -0.02 -11.17
CA ILE A 81 -1.15 -0.71 -10.23
C ILE A 81 -1.78 -0.72 -8.82
N LEU A 82 -2.42 0.38 -8.41
CA LEU A 82 -3.09 0.46 -7.11
C LEU A 82 -4.20 -0.58 -6.98
N ALA A 83 -5.05 -0.69 -8.00
CA ALA A 83 -6.13 -1.68 -8.05
C ALA A 83 -5.57 -3.11 -7.98
N GLN A 84 -4.51 -3.41 -8.75
CA GLN A 84 -3.86 -4.72 -8.73
C GLN A 84 -3.27 -5.07 -7.35
N ILE A 85 -2.66 -4.10 -6.64
CA ILE A 85 -2.19 -4.33 -5.26
C ILE A 85 -3.38 -4.62 -4.32
N ASN A 86 -4.50 -3.90 -4.50
CA ASN A 86 -5.71 -4.05 -3.70
C ASN A 86 -6.34 -5.45 -3.87
N ASP A 87 -6.45 -5.92 -5.12
CA ASP A 87 -7.07 -7.20 -5.47
C ASP A 87 -6.23 -8.38 -4.99
N VAL A 88 -4.91 -8.38 -5.27
CA VAL A 88 -4.02 -9.47 -4.86
C VAL A 88 -3.97 -9.61 -3.33
N TYR A 89 -4.15 -8.51 -2.59
CA TYR A 89 -4.27 -8.54 -1.13
C TYR A 89 -5.56 -9.23 -0.66
N VAL A 90 -6.67 -9.11 -1.40
CA VAL A 90 -7.92 -9.80 -1.07
C VAL A 90 -7.77 -11.30 -1.35
N ASP A 91 -7.28 -11.66 -2.54
CA ASP A 91 -7.22 -13.04 -3.01
C ASP A 91 -6.18 -13.88 -2.23
N SER A 92 -5.04 -13.28 -1.87
CA SER A 92 -4.00 -13.97 -1.09
C SER A 92 -4.43 -14.41 0.31
N ARG A 93 -5.57 -13.92 0.82
CA ARG A 93 -6.09 -14.26 2.16
C ARG A 93 -7.00 -15.48 2.17
N TYR A 94 -7.51 -15.92 1.02
CA TYR A 94 -8.46 -17.02 0.93
C TYR A 94 -7.99 -18.05 -0.10
N PRO A 95 -7.62 -19.27 0.31
CA PRO A 95 -7.15 -20.32 -0.60
C PRO A 95 -8.13 -20.68 -1.74
N GLY A 96 -9.42 -20.34 -1.60
CA GLY A 96 -10.47 -20.59 -2.59
C GLY A 96 -10.76 -19.43 -3.55
N ASP A 97 -10.26 -18.22 -3.26
CA ASP A 97 -10.52 -17.00 -4.05
C ASP A 97 -9.34 -16.65 -4.96
N ALA A 98 -8.51 -17.63 -5.31
CA ALA A 98 -7.41 -17.51 -6.28
C ALA A 98 -7.91 -17.30 -7.73
N GLY A 99 -8.89 -16.42 -7.93
CA GLY A 99 -9.40 -16.00 -9.24
C GLY A 99 -8.45 -15.05 -9.95
N LEU A 100 -8.59 -14.98 -11.29
CA LEU A 100 -7.82 -14.19 -12.28
C LEU A 100 -6.32 -14.50 -12.43
N ILE A 101 -5.63 -14.96 -11.39
CA ILE A 101 -4.24 -15.47 -11.47
C ILE A 101 -4.30 -16.99 -11.33
N PRO A 102 -3.81 -17.80 -12.29
CA PRO A 102 -3.97 -19.27 -12.29
C PRO A 102 -3.48 -20.01 -11.02
N GLN A 103 -2.71 -19.34 -10.16
CA GLN A 103 -2.16 -19.86 -8.90
C GLN A 103 -2.49 -18.99 -7.66
N GLY A 104 -3.20 -17.85 -7.82
CA GLY A 104 -3.45 -16.90 -6.72
C GLY A 104 -2.20 -16.20 -6.15
N ILE A 105 -1.05 -16.36 -6.79
CA ILE A 105 0.25 -15.82 -6.36
C ILE A 105 0.83 -14.99 -7.50
N PRO A 106 1.17 -13.71 -7.29
CA PRO A 106 1.81 -12.90 -8.32
C PRO A 106 3.20 -13.45 -8.68
N SER A 107 3.71 -13.12 -9.87
CA SER A 107 5.10 -13.42 -10.20
C SER A 107 6.07 -12.59 -9.35
N MET A 108 7.33 -13.01 -9.23
CA MET A 108 8.36 -12.20 -8.57
C MET A 108 8.50 -10.81 -9.22
N GLU A 109 8.41 -10.74 -10.55
CA GLU A 109 8.45 -9.47 -11.28
C GLU A 109 7.29 -8.57 -10.87
N LYS A 110 6.08 -9.14 -10.74
CA LYS A 110 4.91 -8.38 -10.32
C LYS A 110 5.00 -7.93 -8.86
N ALA A 111 5.53 -8.78 -7.98
CA ALA A 111 5.80 -8.40 -6.60
C ALA A 111 6.82 -7.26 -6.48
N LYS A 112 7.84 -7.24 -7.35
CA LYS A 112 8.80 -6.12 -7.45
C LYS A 112 8.14 -4.82 -7.92
N GLU A 113 7.24 -4.91 -8.89
CA GLU A 113 6.45 -3.77 -9.36
C GLU A 113 5.59 -3.19 -8.22
N PHE A 114 4.91 -4.04 -7.45
CA PHE A 114 4.13 -3.63 -6.28
C PHE A 114 4.98 -2.99 -5.19
N PHE A 115 6.16 -3.56 -4.91
CA PHE A 115 7.11 -2.99 -3.96
C PHE A 115 7.57 -1.59 -4.37
N GLU A 116 7.98 -1.39 -5.63
CA GLU A 116 8.44 -0.09 -6.10
C GLU A 116 7.31 0.95 -6.11
N ALA A 117 6.07 0.56 -6.46
CA ALA A 117 4.91 1.42 -6.34
C ALA A 117 4.63 1.82 -4.87
N ALA A 118 4.69 0.87 -3.94
CA ALA A 118 4.51 1.13 -2.51
C ALA A 118 5.59 2.07 -1.95
N LYS A 119 6.85 1.87 -2.36
CA LYS A 119 8.00 2.72 -2.01
C LYS A 119 7.84 4.15 -2.52
N ASP A 120 7.39 4.31 -3.76
CA ASP A 120 7.11 5.62 -4.35
C ASP A 120 5.98 6.34 -3.61
N VAL A 121 4.87 5.65 -3.31
CA VAL A 121 3.76 6.20 -2.50
C VAL A 121 4.26 6.65 -1.14
N TYR A 122 5.02 5.80 -0.42
CA TYR A 122 5.57 6.15 0.89
C TYR A 122 6.41 7.43 0.84
N LYS A 123 7.33 7.54 -0.12
CA LYS A 123 8.17 8.73 -0.31
C LYS A 123 7.35 9.98 -0.62
N LYS A 124 6.39 9.89 -1.52
CA LYS A 124 5.50 11.01 -1.88
C LYS A 124 4.70 11.50 -0.68
N VAL A 125 4.11 10.57 0.08
CA VAL A 125 3.35 10.91 1.29
C VAL A 125 4.26 11.52 2.34
N LEU A 126 5.44 10.94 2.60
CA LEU A 126 6.39 11.46 3.57
C LEU A 126 6.76 12.92 3.28
N ASN A 127 7.00 13.26 2.01
CA ASN A 127 7.28 14.64 1.58
C ASN A 127 6.08 15.56 1.82
N LEU A 128 4.86 15.12 1.46
CA LEU A 128 3.63 15.91 1.60
C LEU A 128 3.22 16.21 3.05
N VAL A 129 3.67 15.40 4.01
CA VAL A 129 3.35 15.57 5.44
C VAL A 129 4.51 16.15 6.26
N SER A 130 5.70 16.23 5.66
CA SER A 130 6.89 16.83 6.27
C SER A 130 7.11 18.28 5.84
N GLY A 131 6.57 18.70 4.69
CA GLY A 131 6.45 20.12 4.31
C GLY A 131 5.35 20.82 5.09
#